data_AF-A0A950YB53-F1
#
_entry.id   AF-A0A950YB53-F1
#
_cell.length_a   1.000
_cell.length_b   1.000
_cell.length_c   1.000
_cell.angle_alpha   90.00
_cell.angle_beta   90.00
_cell.angle_gamma   90.00
#
_symmetry.space_group_name_H-M   'P 1'
#
loop_
_entity.id
_entity.type
_entity.pdbx_description
1 polymer ?
#
loop_
_entity_poly.entity_id
_entity_poly.type
_entity_poly.pdbx_seq_one_letter_code
_entity_poly.pdbx_strand_id
1 'polypeptide(L)' 'MSGPRRLGVPRRVAVSAGEDGCPQEVDGRTVDAVRESWLVEDRWWTERPLRRRYWEIVTTCGRDEIVFHDLERGRWWRQR' A
#
# COMPACT_ATOMS: atom_id res chain seq x y z
N MET A 1 19.31 3.44 26.52
CA MET A 1 18.15 4.30 26.25
C MET A 1 17.72 4.09 24.81
N SER A 2 16.48 3.68 24.53
CA SER A 2 15.99 3.57 23.15
C SER A 2 15.63 4.96 22.63
N GLY A 3 16.20 5.34 21.49
CA GLY A 3 15.89 6.59 20.79
C GLY A 3 14.48 6.61 20.18
N PRO A 4 14.07 7.73 19.58
CA PRO A 4 12.75 7.88 18.99
C PRO A 4 12.49 6.84 17.90
N ARG A 5 11.37 6.11 18.00
CA ARG A 5 10.94 5.09 17.04
C ARG A 5 10.06 5.72 15.96
N ARG A 6 10.39 5.51 14.68
CA ARG A 6 9.49 5.89 13.59
C ARG A 6 8.22 5.04 13.63
N LEU A 7 7.08 5.72 13.75
CA LEU A 7 5.75 5.12 13.63
C LEU A 7 5.32 5.07 12.17
N GLY A 8 4.51 4.09 11.82
CA GLY A 8 3.89 4.01 10.48
C GLY A 8 4.86 3.79 9.31
N VAL A 9 6.07 3.26 9.54
CA VAL A 9 6.99 2.94 8.44
C VAL A 9 6.40 1.82 7.59
N PRO A 10 6.10 2.06 6.30
CA PRO A 10 5.54 1.04 5.43
C PRO A 10 6.48 -0.16 5.28
N ARG A 11 5.92 -1.34 5.15
CA ARG A 11 6.66 -2.60 5.00
C ARG A 11 6.47 -3.16 3.60
N ARG A 12 7.53 -3.69 2.99
CA ARG A 12 7.43 -4.35 1.68
C ARG A 12 6.48 -5.54 1.79
N VAL A 13 5.61 -5.70 0.81
CA VAL A 13 4.56 -6.73 0.79
C VAL A 13 4.46 -7.31 -0.62
N ALA A 14 4.20 -8.62 -0.73
CA ALA A 14 3.94 -9.23 -2.03
C ALA A 14 2.48 -8.98 -2.42
N VAL A 15 2.26 -8.49 -3.64
CA VAL A 15 0.91 -8.23 -4.17
C VAL A 15 0.83 -8.78 -5.58
N SER A 16 -0.20 -9.59 -5.82
CA SER A 16 -0.66 -9.92 -7.16
C SER A 16 -1.77 -8.93 -7.52
N ALA A 17 -1.56 -8.17 -8.58
CA ALA A 17 -2.49 -7.14 -9.03
C ALA A 17 -3.09 -7.53 -10.39
N GLY A 18 -4.35 -7.14 -10.63
CA GLY A 18 -5.00 -7.24 -11.93
C GLY A 18 -4.38 -6.27 -12.95
N GLU A 19 -4.88 -6.33 -14.18
CA GLU A 19 -4.42 -5.46 -15.29
C GLU A 19 -4.62 -3.97 -15.01
N ASP A 20 -5.65 -3.63 -14.22
CA ASP A 20 -5.96 -2.28 -13.76
C ASP A 20 -5.10 -1.83 -12.55
N GLY A 21 -4.22 -2.70 -12.07
CA GLY A 21 -3.40 -2.50 -10.89
C GLY A 21 -4.12 -2.78 -9.57
N CYS A 22 -5.38 -3.23 -9.60
CA CYS A 22 -6.15 -3.53 -8.40
C CYS A 22 -5.58 -4.77 -7.67
N PRO A 23 -5.32 -4.72 -6.35
CA PRO A 23 -4.84 -5.87 -5.59
C PRO A 23 -5.86 -7.02 -5.59
N GLN A 24 -5.41 -8.21 -5.98
CA GLN A 24 -6.20 -9.44 -5.94
C GLN A 24 -5.71 -10.39 -4.83
N GLU A 25 -4.41 -10.32 -4.50
CA GLU A 25 -3.81 -11.09 -3.41
C GLU A 25 -2.72 -10.28 -2.71
N VAL A 26 -2.66 -10.35 -1.38
CA VAL A 26 -1.63 -9.70 -0.55
C VAL A 26 -1.02 -10.70 0.43
N ASP A 27 0.29 -10.94 0.33
CA ASP A 27 1.04 -11.96 1.09
C ASP A 27 0.33 -13.34 1.09
N GLY A 28 -0.13 -13.84 -0.06
CA GLY A 28 -0.81 -15.13 -0.13
C GLY A 28 -2.27 -15.12 0.31
N ARG A 29 -2.84 -13.96 0.66
CA ARG A 29 -4.25 -13.83 1.05
C ARG A 29 -5.04 -13.15 -0.04
N THR A 30 -6.07 -13.82 -0.53
CA THR A 30 -7.00 -13.27 -1.52
C THR A 30 -7.72 -12.05 -0.94
N VAL A 31 -7.85 -11.01 -1.75
CA VAL A 31 -8.66 -9.82 -1.48
C VAL A 31 -10.12 -10.18 -1.69
N ASP A 32 -10.94 -9.92 -0.67
CA ASP A 32 -12.38 -10.14 -0.68
C ASP A 32 -13.12 -8.89 -1.18
N ALA A 33 -12.68 -7.71 -0.75
CA ALA A 33 -13.25 -6.44 -1.18
C ALA A 33 -12.21 -5.31 -1.22
N VAL A 34 -12.41 -4.35 -2.12
CA VAL A 34 -11.73 -3.06 -2.10
C VAL A 34 -12.71 -2.04 -1.52
N ARG A 35 -12.29 -1.36 -0.46
CA ARG A 35 -13.09 -0.35 0.25
C ARG A 35 -12.93 1.03 -0.39
N GLU A 36 -11.68 1.40 -0.66
CA GLU A 36 -11.33 2.68 -1.25
C GLU A 36 -10.04 2.54 -2.07
N SER A 37 -9.87 3.40 -3.07
CA SER A 37 -8.60 3.59 -3.76
C SER A 37 -8.33 5.07 -4.01
N TRP A 38 -7.08 5.49 -3.86
CA TRP A 38 -6.70 6.88 -4.07
C TRP A 38 -5.29 7.02 -4.61
N LEU A 39 -5.05 8.10 -5.35
CA LEU A 39 -3.75 8.42 -5.92
C LEU A 39 -3.12 9.58 -5.15
N VAL A 40 -1.83 9.47 -4.88
CA VAL A 40 -1.00 10.57 -4.36
C VAL A 40 0.08 10.83 -5.39
N GLU A 41 0.05 12.00 -6.04
CA GLU A 41 1.02 12.39 -7.09
C GLU A 41 1.91 13.58 -6.69
N ASP A 42 1.55 14.31 -5.64
CA ASP A 42 2.30 15.47 -5.18
C ASP A 42 2.21 15.63 -3.65
N ARG A 43 3.27 16.15 -3.04
CA ARG A 43 3.44 16.26 -1.59
C ARG A 43 4.17 17.54 -1.21
N TRP A 44 3.49 18.42 -0.47
CA TRP A 44 4.07 19.66 0.05
C TRP A 44 5.21 19.47 1.08
N TRP A 45 5.45 18.24 1.55
CA TRP A 45 6.44 17.91 2.58
C TRP A 45 7.67 17.16 2.05
N THR A 46 7.79 16.96 0.73
CA THR A 46 9.01 16.43 0.13
C THR A 46 9.23 17.02 -1.25
N GLU A 47 10.47 17.42 -1.55
CA GLU A 47 10.86 17.95 -2.86
C GLU A 47 10.96 16.86 -3.93
N ARG A 48 10.98 15.58 -3.53
CA ARG A 48 11.08 14.47 -4.49
C ARG A 48 9.70 14.16 -5.06
N PRO A 49 9.61 13.87 -6.37
CA PRO A 49 8.43 13.27 -6.96
C PRO A 49 7.92 12.12 -6.08
N LEU A 50 6.61 12.10 -5.86
CA LEU A 50 5.97 10.94 -5.27
C LEU A 50 4.73 10.61 -6.08
N ARG A 51 4.77 9.43 -6.70
CA ARG A 51 3.57 8.84 -7.30
C ARG A 51 3.24 7.50 -6.67
N ARG A 52 2.14 7.43 -5.93
CA ARG A 52 1.66 6.21 -5.24
C ARG A 52 0.18 6.02 -5.43
N ARG A 53 -0.21 4.82 -5.86
CA ARG A 53 -1.60 4.39 -5.83
C ARG A 53 -1.82 3.57 -4.56
N TYR A 54 -2.82 3.95 -3.77
CA TYR A 54 -3.20 3.30 -2.52
C TYR A 54 -4.53 2.57 -2.68
N TRP A 55 -4.69 1.51 -1.89
CA TRP A 55 -5.92 0.75 -1.75
C TRP A 55 -6.13 0.39 -0.28
N GLU A 56 -7.35 0.60 0.20
CA GLU A 56 -7.87 -0.02 1.42
C GLU A 56 -8.60 -1.30 1.00
N ILE A 57 -8.16 -2.44 1.51
CA ILE A 57 -8.65 -3.76 1.12
C ILE A 57 -9.09 -4.56 2.34
N VAL A 58 -10.10 -5.40 2.14
CA VAL A 58 -10.45 -6.47 3.07
C VAL A 58 -10.02 -7.78 2.46
N THR A 59 -9.23 -8.57 3.18
CA THR A 59 -8.84 -9.93 2.76
C THR A 59 -9.90 -10.96 3.16
N THR A 60 -9.88 -12.13 2.53
CA THR A 60 -10.78 -13.27 2.84
C THR A 60 -10.72 -13.75 4.29
N CYS A 61 -9.67 -13.43 5.05
CA CYS A 61 -9.62 -13.70 6.50
C CYS A 61 -10.16 -12.54 7.36
N GLY A 62 -10.84 -11.56 6.76
CA GLY A 62 -11.47 -10.42 7.43
C GLY A 62 -10.49 -9.33 7.90
N ARG A 63 -9.25 -9.29 7.38
CA ARG A 63 -8.30 -8.21 7.72
C ARG A 63 -8.49 -7.02 6.81
N ASP A 64 -8.67 -5.86 7.42
CA ASP A 64 -8.60 -4.56 6.77
C ASP A 64 -7.15 -4.07 6.72
N GLU A 65 -6.66 -3.78 5.52
CA GLU A 65 -5.26 -3.44 5.27
C GLU A 65 -5.14 -2.33 4.23
N ILE A 66 -4.21 -1.41 4.46
CA ILE A 66 -3.81 -0.41 3.46
C ILE A 66 -2.56 -0.89 2.75
N VAL A 67 -2.63 -1.03 1.43
CA VAL A 67 -1.48 -1.31 0.56
C VAL A 67 -1.32 -0.21 -0.47
N PHE A 68 -0.10 0.02 -0.94
CA PHE A 68 0.16 0.93 -2.04
C PHE A 68 1.24 0.44 -2.98
N HIS A 69 1.07 0.79 -4.25
CA HIS A 69 2.06 0.63 -5.30
C HIS A 69 2.80 1.95 -5.46
N ASP A 70 4.10 1.93 -5.19
CA ASP A 70 5.00 3.02 -5.53
C ASP A 70 5.23 2.96 -7.04
N LEU A 71 4.61 3.89 -7.77
CA LEU A 71 4.57 3.91 -9.24
C LEU A 71 5.90 4.37 -9.84
N GLU A 72 6.77 5.01 -9.05
CA GLU A 72 8.11 5.38 -9.48
C GLU A 72 9.08 4.21 -9.35
N ARG A 73 8.94 3.42 -8.29
CA ARG A 73 9.84 2.30 -7.98
C ARG A 73 9.32 0.94 -8.45
N GLY A 74 8.05 0.85 -8.84
CA GLY A 74 7.38 -0.39 -9.20
C GLY A 74 7.30 -1.40 -8.04
N ARG A 75 7.10 -0.92 -6.81
CA ARG A 75 7.13 -1.78 -5.60
C ARG A 75 5.92 -1.58 -4.71
N TRP A 76 5.48 -2.68 -4.10
CA TRP A 76 4.34 -2.70 -3.21
C TRP A 76 4.73 -2.63 -1.73
N TRP A 77 3.89 -1.95 -0.96
CA TRP A 77 4.07 -1.71 0.46
C TRP A 77 2.75 -1.81 1.21
N ARG A 78 2.78 -2.36 2.42
CA ARG A 78 1.70 -2.32 3.41
C ARG A 78 1.93 -1.17 4.37
N GLN A 79 0.89 -0.41 4.65
CA GLN A 79 0.85 0.64 5.67
C GLN A 79 0.04 0.18 6.89
N ARG A 80 0.55 0.46 8.09
CA ARG A 80 -0.04 0.11 9.39
C ARG A 80 0.08 1.28 10.35
#